data_AF-A0A429G9U9-F1
#
_entry.id   AF-A0A429G9U9-F1
#
_cell.length_a   1.000
_cell.length_b   1.000
_cell.length_c   1.000
_cell.angle_alpha   90.00
_cell.angle_beta   90.00
_cell.angle_gamma   90.00
#
_symmetry.space_group_name_H-M   'P 1'
#
loop_
_entity.id
_entity.type
_entity.pdbx_description
1 polymer ?
#
loop_
_entity_poly.entity_id
_entity_poly.type
_entity_poly.pdbx_seq_one_letter_code
_entity_poly.pdbx_strand_id
1 'polypeptide(L)'
;MRYLCLVVLLLLMIAPIIASAQVSYEVEDESVVLEIEESGDVLLSYNLTIHVTSGTVARYVAIGMPNSRFDVMKALEMRDGEAREVEYEKVIEESYYAVKMHPTTPINAGESRTYHLEVVLKDFIYEDSMNPGNVGLEFIPSWFDARVRSLRLWIILPPGVDNSNKVRNQPDYDNLILLEDGRLALYWERHDLPPGYKFDVGVSLPKEYVRSYVKGSESESLLPAVIGLIFLGAVVFSIFFIASTVKSLIEKSVYKPPEVSVESLGVNKNLRPPEVAYLKKLEGREISYGRILATIALELSNKGLIRVKSVEPLDIEKLNNSSSQLRAYEKVFLDCLNGGTPSEDCLVNVIKSLHSRVNREISGYSRLGTIAHYEKLVNSIWKEISQAPMEKRLEILKENLPWLLTDENFERNLKKYLKEGLSPDQISRPIGGTWPLEDTWIWIPRGGTIYIPLPREPARPRDVGGRPEARPEVEAPVISIEKAADSIARSIEGFSSSIVRNMEDFSNKIARTITPERPRGSSERHTLSCACVSCACACACVSCACACAGGGVR
;
A
#
# COMPACT_ATOMS: atom_id res chain seq x y z
N MET A 1 -19.45 -13.12 -20.42
CA MET A 1 -19.20 -12.10 -19.38
C MET A 1 -18.57 -10.82 -19.93
N ARG A 2 -17.46 -10.85 -20.68
CA ARG A 2 -16.84 -9.63 -21.25
C ARG A 2 -17.77 -8.75 -22.10
N TYR A 3 -18.58 -9.36 -22.98
CA TYR A 3 -19.51 -8.62 -23.84
C TYR A 3 -20.78 -8.16 -23.10
N LEU A 4 -21.15 -8.83 -22.01
CA LEU A 4 -22.29 -8.47 -21.18
C LEU A 4 -21.99 -7.19 -20.37
N CYS A 5 -20.77 -7.07 -19.82
CA CYS A 5 -20.32 -5.84 -19.16
C CYS A 5 -20.26 -4.65 -20.13
N LEU A 6 -19.87 -4.88 -21.39
CA LEU A 6 -19.73 -3.82 -22.38
C LEU A 6 -21.09 -3.30 -22.88
N VAL A 7 -22.09 -4.17 -22.98
CA VAL A 7 -23.48 -3.80 -23.28
C VAL A 7 -24.14 -3.08 -22.11
N VAL A 8 -23.90 -3.52 -20.87
CA VAL A 8 -24.39 -2.82 -19.65
C VAL A 8 -23.76 -1.44 -19.51
N LEU A 9 -22.46 -1.29 -19.83
CA LEU A 9 -21.78 0.00 -19.83
C LEU A 9 -22.31 0.94 -20.93
N LEU A 10 -22.69 0.40 -22.09
CA LEU A 10 -23.29 1.17 -23.19
C LEU A 10 -24.73 1.61 -22.88
N LEU A 11 -25.50 0.77 -22.16
CA LEU A 11 -26.86 1.10 -21.70
C LEU A 11 -26.88 2.12 -20.55
N LEU A 12 -25.84 2.17 -19.71
CA LEU A 12 -25.65 3.22 -18.69
C LEU A 12 -25.31 4.60 -19.29
N MET A 13 -24.76 4.64 -20.51
CA MET A 13 -24.46 5.89 -21.23
C MET A 13 -25.68 6.46 -21.98
N ILE A 14 -26.81 5.74 -21.99
CA ILE A 14 -28.11 6.20 -22.53
C ILE A 14 -29.09 6.43 -21.37
N ALA A 15 -28.60 7.01 -20.27
CA ALA A 15 -29.50 7.67 -19.34
C ALA A 15 -30.23 8.78 -20.12
N PRO A 16 -31.56 8.93 -19.99
CA PRO A 16 -32.25 9.99 -20.67
C PRO A 16 -31.69 11.32 -20.16
N ILE A 17 -31.17 12.14 -21.09
CA ILE A 17 -31.07 13.57 -20.90
C ILE A 17 -32.53 14.04 -20.81
N ILE A 18 -33.12 13.94 -19.61
CA ILE A 18 -34.26 14.77 -19.28
C ILE A 18 -33.66 16.16 -19.21
N ALA A 19 -33.70 16.85 -20.35
CA ALA A 19 -33.61 18.30 -20.36
C ALA A 19 -34.85 18.78 -19.60
N SER A 20 -34.75 18.85 -18.26
CA SER A 20 -35.60 19.77 -17.53
C SER A 20 -35.25 21.13 -18.13
N ALA A 21 -36.24 21.86 -18.62
CA ALA A 21 -36.06 23.26 -18.96
C ALA A 21 -35.34 23.92 -17.77
N GLN A 22 -34.07 24.26 -17.94
CA GLN A 22 -33.26 24.79 -16.85
C GLN A 22 -33.79 26.20 -16.60
N VAL A 23 -34.59 26.36 -15.55
CA VAL A 23 -35.08 27.66 -15.11
C VAL A 23 -33.86 28.46 -14.67
N SER A 24 -33.71 29.65 -15.23
CA SER A 24 -32.65 30.60 -14.89
C SER A 24 -33.29 31.78 -14.20
N TYR A 25 -32.82 32.11 -13.01
CA TYR A 25 -33.35 33.19 -12.19
C TYR A 25 -32.20 33.94 -11.51
N GLU A 26 -32.52 35.10 -10.94
CA GLU A 26 -31.66 35.86 -10.06
C GLU A 26 -32.46 36.29 -8.83
N VAL A 27 -31.77 36.47 -7.70
CA VAL A 27 -32.37 37.05 -6.50
C VAL A 27 -32.10 38.54 -6.54
N GLU A 28 -33.15 39.35 -6.72
CA GLU A 28 -33.03 40.81 -6.81
C GLU A 28 -32.73 41.42 -5.43
N ASP A 29 -33.43 40.94 -4.40
CA ASP A 29 -33.26 41.39 -3.03
C ASP A 29 -33.52 40.24 -2.06
N GLU A 30 -32.61 40.06 -1.12
CA GLU A 30 -32.74 39.15 0.01
C GLU A 30 -32.56 39.96 1.28
N SER A 31 -33.64 40.14 2.03
CA SER A 31 -33.69 40.93 3.25
C SER A 31 -34.03 40.01 4.41
N VAL A 32 -33.08 39.84 5.33
CA VAL A 32 -33.15 38.86 6.42
C VAL A 32 -33.02 39.54 7.76
N VAL A 33 -33.97 39.30 8.65
CA VAL A 33 -33.96 39.83 10.03
C VAL A 33 -33.99 38.67 11.01
N LEU A 34 -33.04 38.64 11.94
CA LEU A 34 -33.04 37.76 13.10
C LEU A 34 -33.26 38.62 14.33
N GLU A 35 -34.27 38.28 15.10
CA GLU A 35 -34.61 38.96 16.33
C GLU A 35 -34.48 37.99 17.50
N ILE A 36 -33.54 38.28 18.39
CA ILE A 36 -33.22 37.41 19.52
C ILE A 36 -34.07 37.84 20.72
N GLU A 37 -34.93 36.93 21.18
CA GLU A 37 -35.81 37.18 22.33
C GLU A 37 -35.14 36.82 23.66
N GLU A 38 -35.61 37.44 24.75
CA GLU A 38 -35.15 37.10 26.11
C GLU A 38 -35.46 35.63 26.49
N SER A 39 -36.48 35.03 25.86
CA SER A 39 -36.80 33.61 26.04
C SER A 39 -35.70 32.67 25.54
N GLY A 40 -34.91 33.13 24.57
CA GLY A 40 -33.95 32.33 23.81
C GLY A 40 -34.47 31.79 22.47
N ASP A 41 -35.72 32.10 22.12
CA ASP A 41 -36.22 31.88 20.76
C ASP A 41 -35.70 32.99 19.82
N VAL A 42 -35.55 32.67 18.54
CA VAL A 42 -35.12 33.64 17.53
C VAL A 42 -36.19 33.74 16.45
N LEU A 43 -36.74 34.94 16.26
CA LEU A 43 -37.66 35.20 15.16
C LEU A 43 -36.86 35.51 13.89
N LEU A 44 -37.02 34.67 12.88
CA LEU A 44 -36.38 34.79 11.58
C LEU A 44 -37.41 35.27 10.56
N SER A 45 -37.13 36.41 9.92
CA SER A 45 -37.97 36.97 8.87
C SER A 45 -37.17 37.10 7.57
N TYR A 46 -37.71 36.55 6.50
CA TYR A 46 -37.19 36.65 5.14
C TYR A 46 -38.13 37.46 4.28
N ASN A 47 -37.57 38.41 3.54
CA ASN A 47 -38.23 39.09 2.43
C ASN A 47 -37.35 38.88 1.18
N LEU A 48 -37.80 37.99 0.29
CA LEU A 48 -37.02 37.48 -0.83
C LEU A 48 -37.70 37.80 -2.15
N THR A 49 -37.05 38.59 -3.01
CA THR A 49 -37.52 38.91 -4.35
C THR A 49 -36.72 38.12 -5.39
N ILE A 50 -37.41 37.27 -6.16
CA ILE A 50 -36.83 36.47 -7.24
C ILE A 50 -37.29 37.03 -8.57
N HIS A 51 -36.34 37.19 -9.51
CA HIS A 51 -36.60 37.55 -10.90
C HIS A 51 -36.26 36.38 -11.82
N VAL A 52 -37.20 35.96 -12.66
CA VAL A 52 -36.99 34.83 -13.57
C VAL A 52 -36.43 35.36 -14.89
N THR A 53 -35.21 34.99 -15.24
CA THR A 53 -34.55 35.41 -16.50
C THR A 53 -34.94 34.53 -17.69
N SER A 54 -35.14 33.23 -17.47
CA SER A 54 -35.55 32.27 -18.50
C SER A 54 -36.26 31.07 -17.87
N GLY A 55 -37.23 30.49 -18.58
CA GLY A 55 -38.07 29.40 -18.08
C GLY A 55 -39.26 29.89 -17.24
N THR A 56 -39.83 28.99 -16.44
CA THR A 56 -40.99 29.26 -15.59
C THR A 56 -40.80 28.56 -14.24
N VAL A 57 -40.91 29.31 -13.14
CA VAL A 57 -40.95 28.76 -11.79
C VAL A 57 -42.39 28.39 -11.48
N ALA A 58 -42.69 27.09 -11.45
CA ALA A 58 -44.05 26.60 -11.26
C ALA A 58 -44.21 25.70 -10.04
N ARG A 59 -43.12 25.22 -9.44
CA ARG A 59 -43.20 24.22 -8.38
C ARG A 59 -43.03 24.88 -7.04
N TYR A 60 -41.88 25.49 -6.75
CA TYR A 60 -41.63 26.09 -5.45
C TYR A 60 -40.45 27.05 -5.43
N VAL A 61 -40.45 27.90 -4.41
CA VAL A 61 -39.31 28.67 -3.92
C VAL A 61 -38.96 28.14 -2.53
N ALA A 62 -37.76 27.60 -2.36
CA ALA A 62 -37.29 27.06 -1.09
C ALA A 62 -36.36 28.06 -0.40
N ILE A 63 -36.66 28.34 0.87
CA ILE A 63 -35.80 29.11 1.77
C ILE A 63 -35.21 28.14 2.81
N GLY A 64 -33.89 28.08 2.88
CA GLY A 64 -33.17 27.22 3.81
C GLY A 64 -33.35 27.65 5.26
N MET A 65 -33.54 26.69 6.16
CA MET A 65 -33.70 26.90 7.60
C MET A 65 -32.45 26.45 8.36
N PRO A 66 -32.00 27.20 9.37
CA PRO A 66 -30.72 26.91 10.03
C PRO A 66 -30.76 25.66 10.93
N ASN A 67 -31.93 25.28 11.45
CA ASN A 67 -32.06 24.07 12.26
C ASN A 67 -33.37 23.32 11.94
N SER A 68 -33.56 22.13 12.53
CA SER A 68 -34.80 21.33 12.39
C SER A 68 -35.93 21.80 13.32
N ARG A 69 -35.61 22.67 14.27
CA ARG A 69 -36.47 23.07 15.40
C ARG A 69 -37.05 24.44 15.12
N PHE A 70 -37.91 24.51 14.10
CA PHE A 70 -38.53 25.76 13.69
C PHE A 70 -40.03 25.60 13.46
N ASP A 71 -40.79 26.67 13.70
CA ASP A 71 -42.23 26.73 13.43
C ASP A 71 -42.54 27.90 12.49
N VAL A 72 -43.23 27.62 11.39
CA VAL A 72 -43.61 28.64 10.39
C VAL A 72 -44.79 29.45 10.93
N MET A 73 -44.62 30.75 11.07
CA MET A 73 -45.64 31.68 11.55
C MET A 73 -46.46 32.28 10.42
N LYS A 74 -45.78 32.72 9.35
CA LYS A 74 -46.41 33.29 8.16
C LYS A 74 -45.63 32.93 6.91
N ALA A 75 -46.35 32.61 5.84
CA ALA A 75 -45.80 32.41 4.50
C ALA A 75 -46.67 33.18 3.52
N LEU A 76 -46.16 34.29 3.01
CA LEU A 76 -46.89 35.21 2.13
C LEU A 76 -46.18 35.36 0.79
N GLU A 77 -46.97 35.47 -0.27
CA GLU A 77 -46.54 35.87 -1.60
C GLU A 77 -47.09 37.26 -1.90
N MET A 78 -46.20 38.19 -2.29
CA MET A 78 -46.56 39.55 -2.67
C MET A 78 -46.67 39.64 -4.19
N ARG A 79 -47.85 40.07 -4.67
CA ARG A 79 -48.11 40.31 -6.10
C ARG A 79 -48.91 41.59 -6.28
N ASP A 80 -48.46 42.47 -7.17
CA ASP A 80 -49.13 43.74 -7.51
C ASP A 80 -49.45 44.62 -6.28
N GLY A 81 -48.64 44.53 -5.21
CA GLY A 81 -48.85 45.26 -3.96
C GLY A 81 -49.80 44.60 -2.95
N GLU A 82 -50.37 43.44 -3.27
CA GLU A 82 -51.19 42.65 -2.35
C GLU A 82 -50.41 41.46 -1.76
N ALA A 83 -50.57 41.23 -0.46
CA ALA A 83 -50.05 40.05 0.23
C ALA A 83 -51.09 38.92 0.22
N ARG A 84 -50.70 37.71 -0.17
CA ARG A 84 -51.57 36.53 -0.11
C ARG A 84 -50.86 35.38 0.58
N GLU A 85 -51.58 34.66 1.42
CA GLU A 85 -51.05 33.44 2.02
C GLU A 85 -50.83 32.39 0.93
N VAL A 86 -49.71 31.69 1.03
CA VAL A 86 -49.26 30.73 0.03
C VAL A 86 -49.13 29.34 0.65
N GLU A 87 -49.43 28.31 -0.13
CA GLU A 87 -49.22 26.93 0.30
C GLU A 87 -47.72 26.69 0.50
N TYR A 88 -47.35 26.06 1.61
CA TYR A 88 -45.96 25.74 1.92
C TYR A 88 -45.79 24.32 2.43
N GLU A 89 -44.61 23.76 2.18
CA GLU A 89 -44.16 22.47 2.69
C GLU A 89 -42.96 22.67 3.61
N LYS A 90 -43.04 22.13 4.84
CA LYS A 90 -41.91 22.06 5.77
C LYS A 90 -41.07 20.82 5.47
N VAL A 91 -39.80 21.03 5.12
CA VAL A 91 -38.86 19.96 4.77
C VAL A 91 -37.87 19.77 5.91
N ILE A 92 -37.79 18.56 6.45
CA ILE A 92 -36.77 18.11 7.41
C ILE A 92 -36.25 16.75 6.96
N GLU A 93 -35.14 16.74 6.23
CA GLU A 93 -34.55 15.52 5.65
C GLU A 93 -33.08 15.41 6.07
N GLU A 94 -32.77 14.49 6.98
CA GLU A 94 -31.41 14.24 7.49
C GLU A 94 -30.69 15.52 7.98
N SER A 95 -29.97 16.19 7.07
CA SER A 95 -29.17 17.40 7.29
C SER A 95 -29.68 18.64 6.54
N TYR A 96 -30.81 18.54 5.85
CA TYR A 96 -31.42 19.63 5.06
C TYR A 96 -32.77 20.05 5.65
N TYR A 97 -32.88 21.34 5.95
CA TYR A 97 -34.10 21.95 6.51
C TYR A 97 -34.52 23.13 5.64
N ALA A 98 -35.78 23.18 5.22
CA ALA A 98 -36.26 24.28 4.39
C ALA A 98 -37.76 24.47 4.50
N VAL A 99 -38.22 25.65 4.09
CA VAL A 99 -39.63 25.91 3.78
C VAL A 99 -39.75 26.10 2.28
N LYS A 100 -40.47 25.20 1.61
CA LYS A 100 -40.82 25.34 0.20
C LYS A 100 -42.16 26.08 0.11
N MET A 101 -42.18 27.22 -0.56
CA MET A 101 -43.39 28.02 -0.81
C MET A 101 -43.83 27.80 -2.27
N HIS A 102 -45.08 27.43 -2.49
CA HIS A 102 -45.62 27.07 -3.80
C HIS A 102 -46.30 28.28 -4.47
N PRO A 103 -45.76 28.84 -5.57
CA PRO A 103 -46.33 30.04 -6.20
C PRO A 103 -47.82 29.87 -6.51
N THR A 104 -48.66 30.84 -6.14
CA THR A 104 -50.11 30.80 -6.44
C THR A 104 -50.39 30.76 -7.94
N THR A 105 -49.50 31.36 -8.73
CA THR A 105 -49.47 31.30 -10.19
C THR A 105 -48.02 31.15 -10.65
N PRO A 106 -47.72 30.34 -11.67
CA PRO A 106 -46.37 30.20 -12.20
C PRO A 106 -45.73 31.57 -12.52
N ILE A 107 -44.46 31.73 -12.16
CA ILE A 107 -43.67 32.95 -12.42
C ILE A 107 -42.93 32.75 -13.74
N ASN A 108 -43.26 33.56 -14.74
CA ASN A 108 -42.70 33.42 -16.09
C ASN A 108 -41.43 34.26 -16.26
N ALA A 109 -40.66 33.97 -17.32
CA ALA A 109 -39.50 34.76 -17.70
C ALA A 109 -39.85 36.25 -17.86
N GLY A 110 -39.08 37.13 -17.22
CA GLY A 110 -39.27 38.57 -17.13
C GLY A 110 -40.09 39.03 -15.92
N GLU A 111 -40.71 38.11 -15.16
CA GLU A 111 -41.48 38.44 -13.96
C GLU A 111 -40.64 38.34 -12.69
N SER A 112 -40.96 39.21 -11.72
CA SER A 112 -40.44 39.13 -10.35
C SER A 112 -41.54 38.72 -9.38
N ARG A 113 -41.18 38.00 -8.32
CA ARG A 113 -42.08 37.65 -7.22
C ARG A 113 -41.38 37.81 -5.89
N THR A 114 -42.10 38.37 -4.91
CA THR A 114 -41.57 38.58 -3.57
C THR A 114 -42.26 37.66 -2.57
N TYR A 115 -41.48 37.00 -1.73
CA TYR A 115 -41.94 36.09 -0.69
C TYR A 115 -41.55 36.62 0.69
N HIS A 116 -42.53 36.67 1.58
CA HIS A 116 -42.33 37.03 2.98
C HIS A 116 -42.55 35.80 3.85
N LEU A 117 -41.53 35.38 4.59
CA LEU A 117 -41.55 34.18 5.43
C LEU A 117 -41.14 34.56 6.85
N GLU A 118 -42.00 34.29 7.83
CA GLU A 118 -41.72 34.46 9.26
C GLU A 118 -41.68 33.09 9.95
N VAL A 119 -40.61 32.83 10.69
CA VAL A 119 -40.34 31.54 11.33
C VAL A 119 -39.80 31.79 12.73
N VAL A 120 -40.28 31.01 13.71
CA VAL A 120 -39.68 30.98 15.05
C VAL A 120 -38.70 29.82 15.11
N LEU A 121 -37.43 30.15 15.35
CA LEU A 121 -36.36 29.18 15.60
C LEU A 121 -36.27 28.91 17.10
N LYS A 122 -36.38 27.64 17.48
CA LYS A 122 -36.20 27.16 18.85
C LYS A 122 -34.82 26.53 18.99
N ASP A 123 -34.27 26.59 20.20
CA ASP A 123 -32.97 25.96 20.52
C ASP A 123 -31.84 26.42 19.56
N PHE A 124 -31.87 27.68 19.11
CA PHE A 124 -30.92 28.23 18.10
C PHE A 124 -29.80 29.09 18.69
N ILE A 125 -29.79 29.30 20.01
CA ILE A 125 -28.73 30.00 20.73
C ILE A 125 -27.90 28.96 21.47
N TYR A 126 -26.59 29.03 21.31
CA TYR A 126 -25.64 28.05 21.83
C TYR A 126 -24.68 28.67 22.84
N GLU A 127 -24.17 27.85 23.75
CA GLU A 127 -23.09 28.25 24.65
C GLU A 127 -21.80 28.52 23.87
N ASP A 128 -21.24 29.72 24.04
CA ASP A 128 -19.99 30.11 23.38
C ASP A 128 -18.80 29.62 24.20
N SER A 129 -18.26 28.47 23.81
CA SER A 129 -17.07 27.89 24.46
C SER A 129 -15.77 28.65 24.18
N MET A 130 -15.74 29.52 23.16
CA MET A 130 -14.57 30.35 22.85
C MET A 130 -14.57 31.66 23.63
N ASN A 131 -15.75 32.07 24.12
CA ASN A 131 -15.93 33.23 24.99
C ASN A 131 -16.69 32.83 26.26
N PRO A 132 -16.00 32.26 27.27
CA PRO A 132 -16.65 31.78 28.49
C PRO A 132 -17.50 32.86 29.16
N GLY A 133 -18.80 32.57 29.35
CA GLY A 133 -19.78 33.51 29.89
C GLY A 133 -20.71 34.11 28.84
N ASN A 134 -20.44 33.90 27.55
CA ASN A 134 -21.30 34.32 26.46
C ASN A 134 -22.11 33.14 25.88
N VAL A 135 -23.17 33.51 25.18
CA VAL A 135 -23.96 32.66 24.30
C VAL A 135 -24.03 33.34 22.93
N GLY A 136 -24.22 32.56 21.88
CA GLY A 136 -24.23 33.12 20.55
C GLY A 136 -24.94 32.25 19.54
N LEU A 137 -25.01 32.76 18.32
CA LEU A 137 -25.49 32.06 17.15
C LEU A 137 -24.51 32.28 16.00
N GLU A 138 -24.46 31.29 15.12
CA GLU A 138 -23.80 31.36 13.82
C GLU A 138 -24.89 31.14 12.77
N PHE A 139 -24.99 32.06 11.82
CA PHE A 139 -26.07 32.13 10.86
C PHE A 139 -25.55 32.40 9.46
N ILE A 140 -25.98 31.55 8.53
CA ILE A 140 -25.75 31.72 7.11
C ILE A 140 -27.13 31.92 6.48
N PRO A 141 -27.42 33.08 5.85
CA PRO A 141 -28.64 33.25 5.08
C PRO A 141 -28.78 32.17 4.00
N SER A 142 -30.03 31.83 3.65
CA SER A 142 -30.36 30.92 2.55
C SER A 142 -29.62 31.31 1.27
N TRP A 143 -28.67 30.50 0.83
CA TRP A 143 -27.93 30.75 -0.42
C TRP A 143 -28.61 30.06 -1.61
N PHE A 144 -28.47 30.63 -2.80
CA PHE A 144 -29.12 30.14 -4.02
C PHE A 144 -28.09 29.73 -5.08
N ASP A 145 -28.46 28.83 -6.00
CA ASP A 145 -27.66 28.51 -7.19
C ASP A 145 -27.75 29.59 -8.29
N ALA A 146 -28.22 30.77 -7.91
CA ALA A 146 -28.37 31.96 -8.72
C ALA A 146 -27.59 33.14 -8.11
N ARG A 147 -27.34 34.16 -8.92
CA ARG A 147 -26.74 35.42 -8.47
C ARG A 147 -27.70 36.13 -7.51
N VAL A 148 -27.17 36.68 -6.41
CA VAL A 148 -27.93 37.52 -5.46
C VAL A 148 -27.44 38.95 -5.59
N ARG A 149 -28.30 39.86 -6.08
CA ARG A 149 -27.93 41.26 -6.35
C ARG A 149 -27.74 42.06 -5.07
N SER A 150 -28.59 41.85 -4.07
CA SER A 150 -28.61 42.57 -2.81
C SER A 150 -28.96 41.61 -1.67
N LEU A 151 -28.09 41.50 -0.68
CA LEU A 151 -28.32 40.79 0.57
C LEU A 151 -28.19 41.77 1.73
N ARG A 152 -29.24 41.87 2.54
CA ARG A 152 -29.29 42.70 3.75
C ARG A 152 -29.61 41.81 4.93
N LEU A 153 -28.78 41.87 5.97
CA LEU A 153 -28.93 41.07 7.17
C LEU A 153 -28.94 41.96 8.40
N TRP A 154 -29.98 41.81 9.23
CA TRP A 154 -30.05 42.40 10.56
C TRP A 154 -30.06 41.31 11.61
N ILE A 155 -29.24 41.47 12.65
CA ILE A 155 -29.33 40.69 13.88
C ILE A 155 -29.63 41.65 15.02
N ILE A 156 -30.87 41.59 15.50
CA ILE A 156 -31.40 42.41 16.59
C ILE A 156 -31.13 41.67 17.91
N LEU A 157 -30.38 42.32 18.79
CA LEU A 157 -29.99 41.79 20.08
C LEU A 157 -31.15 41.85 21.09
N PRO A 158 -31.11 41.01 22.15
CA PRO A 158 -32.09 41.09 23.24
C PRO A 158 -32.13 42.46 23.91
N PRO A 159 -33.27 42.83 24.54
CA PRO A 159 -33.38 44.08 25.27
C PRO A 159 -32.38 44.16 26.43
N GLY A 160 -31.81 45.35 26.63
CA GLY A 160 -30.86 45.64 27.72
C GLY A 160 -29.39 45.38 27.39
N VAL A 161 -29.08 44.78 26.23
CA VAL A 161 -27.69 44.66 25.79
C VAL A 161 -27.15 46.06 25.45
N ASP A 162 -26.19 46.52 26.23
CA ASP A 162 -25.53 47.80 26.03
C ASP A 162 -24.37 47.68 25.03
N ASN A 163 -23.99 48.81 24.42
CA ASN A 163 -22.89 48.98 23.43
C ASN A 163 -21.49 48.60 23.96
N SER A 164 -21.40 47.85 25.05
CA SER A 164 -20.15 47.48 25.70
C SER A 164 -19.38 46.45 24.86
N ASN A 165 -18.04 46.48 24.98
CA ASN A 165 -17.05 45.58 24.38
C ASN A 165 -17.27 44.05 24.62
N LYS A 166 -18.45 43.65 25.08
CA LYS A 166 -18.84 42.30 25.46
C LYS A 166 -19.59 41.56 24.34
N VAL A 167 -20.20 42.30 23.40
CA VAL A 167 -20.76 41.70 22.18
C VAL A 167 -19.63 41.49 21.19
N ARG A 168 -19.50 40.27 20.66
CA ARG A 168 -18.52 39.90 19.64
C ARG A 168 -19.25 39.44 18.40
N ASN A 169 -18.69 39.71 17.23
CA ASN A 169 -19.27 39.33 15.97
C ASN A 169 -18.19 38.94 14.95
N GLN A 170 -18.59 38.22 13.92
CA GLN A 170 -17.76 37.90 12.76
C GLN A 170 -18.66 37.74 11.53
N PRO A 171 -18.33 38.31 10.36
CA PRO A 171 -17.36 39.38 10.17
C PRO A 171 -17.79 40.66 10.90
N ASP A 172 -16.94 41.68 10.88
CA ASP A 172 -17.30 43.01 11.36
C ASP A 172 -18.61 43.48 10.68
N TYR A 173 -19.52 44.05 11.47
CA TYR A 173 -20.77 44.63 10.97
C TYR A 173 -20.47 45.89 10.16
N ASP A 174 -21.31 46.16 9.16
CA ASP A 174 -21.18 47.37 8.34
C ASP A 174 -21.80 48.57 9.07
N ASN A 175 -22.86 48.35 9.86
CA ASN A 175 -23.46 49.37 10.70
C ASN A 175 -24.05 48.80 11.99
N LEU A 176 -24.17 49.65 13.02
CA LEU A 176 -24.81 49.32 14.29
C LEU A 176 -25.92 50.33 14.55
N ILE A 177 -27.16 49.85 14.60
CA ILE A 177 -28.36 50.68 14.60
C ILE A 177 -29.06 50.53 15.94
N LEU A 178 -29.38 51.65 16.61
CA LEU A 178 -30.29 51.65 17.76
C LEU A 178 -31.72 51.79 17.24
N LEU A 179 -32.54 50.77 17.48
CA LEU A 179 -33.94 50.73 17.10
C LEU A 179 -34.80 51.61 18.02
N GLU A 180 -36.00 51.97 17.56
CA GLU A 180 -36.95 52.81 18.32
C GLU A 180 -37.40 52.17 19.65
N ASP A 181 -37.39 50.84 19.71
CA ASP A 181 -37.69 50.04 20.90
C ASP A 181 -36.52 49.97 21.92
N GLY A 182 -35.39 50.61 21.60
CA GLY A 182 -34.19 50.65 22.43
C GLY A 182 -33.25 49.46 22.26
N ARG A 183 -33.50 48.53 21.34
CA ARG A 183 -32.61 47.41 21.05
C ARG A 183 -31.54 47.76 20.02
N LEU A 184 -30.42 47.07 20.10
CA LEU A 184 -29.30 47.22 19.16
C LEU A 184 -29.44 46.19 18.03
N ALA A 185 -29.26 46.63 16.79
CA ALA A 185 -29.26 45.80 15.60
C ALA A 185 -27.91 45.90 14.88
N LEU A 186 -27.24 44.76 14.73
CA LEU A 186 -26.06 44.65 13.88
C LEU A 186 -26.51 44.48 12.43
N TYR A 187 -25.90 45.22 11.51
CA TYR A 187 -26.29 45.26 10.11
C TYR A 187 -25.14 44.87 9.19
N TRP A 188 -25.44 44.04 8.20
CA TRP A 188 -24.56 43.71 7.08
C TRP A 188 -25.28 43.88 5.75
N GLU A 189 -24.54 44.36 4.76
CA GLU A 189 -25.00 44.55 3.39
C GLU A 189 -23.96 44.00 2.40
N ARG A 190 -24.42 43.17 1.47
CA ARG A 190 -23.59 42.61 0.40
C ARG A 190 -24.29 42.79 -0.93
N HIS A 191 -23.49 42.99 -1.99
CA HIS A 191 -23.99 43.20 -3.33
C HIS A 191 -23.35 42.24 -4.33
N ASP A 192 -24.10 41.91 -5.38
CA ASP A 192 -23.67 41.12 -6.55
C ASP A 192 -22.93 39.82 -6.17
N LEU A 193 -23.52 39.05 -5.25
CA LEU A 193 -22.97 37.79 -4.76
C LEU A 193 -23.07 36.70 -5.85
N PRO A 194 -22.00 35.92 -6.06
CA PRO A 194 -22.01 34.86 -7.06
C PRO A 194 -22.91 33.68 -6.65
N PRO A 195 -23.37 32.87 -7.63
CA PRO A 195 -24.12 31.64 -7.35
C PRO A 195 -23.44 30.74 -6.31
N GLY A 196 -24.21 30.30 -5.31
CA GLY A 196 -23.75 29.41 -4.25
C GLY A 196 -22.89 30.08 -3.17
N TYR A 197 -22.76 31.41 -3.18
CA TYR A 197 -22.03 32.14 -2.14
C TYR A 197 -22.72 32.00 -0.78
N LYS A 198 -21.93 31.70 0.26
CA LYS A 198 -22.41 31.54 1.63
C LYS A 198 -21.87 32.68 2.48
N PHE A 199 -22.75 33.55 2.94
CA PHE A 199 -22.38 34.65 3.82
C PHE A 199 -22.52 34.24 5.28
N ASP A 200 -21.40 33.94 5.92
CA ASP A 200 -21.37 33.46 7.30
C ASP A 200 -21.28 34.61 8.30
N VAL A 201 -22.19 34.63 9.27
CA VAL A 201 -22.28 35.65 10.31
C VAL A 201 -22.48 35.02 11.69
N GLY A 202 -21.57 35.31 12.62
CA GLY A 202 -21.66 34.94 14.03
C GLY A 202 -21.85 36.15 14.93
N VAL A 203 -22.68 36.00 15.97
CA VAL A 203 -22.87 36.99 17.04
C VAL A 203 -22.85 36.29 18.39
N SER A 204 -22.05 36.81 19.31
CA SER A 204 -21.85 36.32 20.68
C SER A 204 -22.11 37.45 21.67
N LEU A 205 -22.96 37.18 22.66
CA LEU A 205 -23.43 38.14 23.66
C LEU A 205 -23.45 37.53 25.07
N PRO A 206 -23.43 38.34 26.15
CA PRO A 206 -23.43 37.80 27.51
C PRO A 206 -24.68 36.97 27.81
N LYS A 207 -24.51 35.79 28.42
CA LYS A 207 -25.62 34.86 28.70
C LYS A 207 -26.70 35.38 29.66
N GLU A 208 -26.44 36.50 30.34
CA GLU A 208 -27.40 37.13 31.26
C GLU A 208 -28.62 37.73 30.55
N TYR A 209 -28.53 37.98 29.25
CA TYR A 209 -29.61 38.57 28.44
C TYR A 209 -30.54 37.52 27.81
N VAL A 210 -30.27 36.22 28.00
CA VAL A 210 -31.04 35.12 27.41
C VAL A 210 -31.32 34.04 28.45
N ARG A 211 -32.58 33.61 28.59
CA ARG A 211 -32.99 32.63 29.61
C ARG A 211 -32.71 31.18 29.22
N SER A 212 -32.82 30.84 27.93
CA SER A 212 -32.65 29.48 27.41
C SER A 212 -31.58 29.45 26.32
N TYR A 213 -30.66 28.49 26.41
CA TYR A 213 -29.65 28.25 25.39
C TYR A 213 -29.22 26.78 25.42
N VAL A 214 -28.74 26.29 24.29
CA VAL A 214 -28.25 24.93 24.13
C VAL A 214 -26.83 24.86 24.68
N LYS A 215 -26.67 24.12 25.79
CA LYS A 215 -25.35 23.76 26.30
C LYS A 215 -24.78 22.69 25.39
N GLY A 216 -23.60 22.96 24.83
CA GLY A 216 -22.95 22.02 23.91
C GLY A 216 -22.93 20.64 24.54
N SER A 217 -23.55 19.65 23.90
CA SER A 217 -23.19 18.28 24.20
C SER A 217 -21.71 18.15 23.84
N GLU A 218 -20.85 17.85 24.81
CA GLU A 218 -19.63 17.08 24.55
C GLU A 218 -20.09 15.76 23.93
N SER A 219 -20.42 15.80 22.64
CA SER A 219 -20.41 14.60 21.85
C SER A 219 -18.94 14.31 21.65
N GLU A 220 -18.37 13.53 22.58
CA GLU A 220 -17.33 12.58 22.22
C GLU A 220 -17.95 11.58 21.23
N SER A 221 -18.33 12.05 20.04
CA SER A 221 -18.67 11.19 18.95
C SER A 221 -17.35 10.82 18.30
N LEU A 222 -16.87 9.62 18.60
CA LEU A 222 -15.75 8.99 17.91
C LEU A 222 -16.08 8.71 16.42
N LEU A 223 -17.32 8.96 15.98
CA LEU A 223 -17.81 8.74 14.62
C LEU A 223 -17.17 9.66 13.57
N PRO A 224 -17.16 11.02 13.68
CA PRO A 224 -16.47 11.89 12.73
C PRO A 224 -14.95 11.65 12.71
N ALA A 225 -14.32 11.27 13.82
CA ALA A 225 -12.92 10.89 13.85
C ALA A 225 -12.66 9.56 13.11
N VAL A 226 -13.54 8.57 13.27
CA VAL A 226 -13.48 7.28 12.56
C VAL A 226 -13.80 7.45 11.08
N ILE A 227 -14.81 8.25 10.72
CA ILE A 227 -15.14 8.58 9.32
C ILE A 227 -14.00 9.38 8.69
N GLY A 228 -13.39 10.32 9.43
CA GLY A 228 -12.21 11.06 9.02
C GLY A 228 -10.99 10.15 8.80
N LEU A 229 -10.76 9.16 9.66
CA LEU A 229 -9.72 8.13 9.49
C LEU A 229 -10.00 7.18 8.33
N ILE A 230 -11.26 6.82 8.09
CA ILE A 230 -11.68 6.01 6.95
C ILE A 230 -11.54 6.81 5.66
N PHE A 231 -11.90 8.10 5.64
CA PHE A 231 -11.71 8.98 4.48
C PHE A 231 -10.23 9.27 4.23
N LEU A 232 -9.43 9.53 5.26
CA LEU A 232 -7.98 9.69 5.13
C LEU A 232 -7.33 8.39 4.65
N GLY A 233 -7.78 7.24 5.18
CA GLY A 233 -7.38 5.92 4.71
C GLY A 233 -7.77 5.66 3.26
N ALA A 234 -8.99 6.01 2.85
CA ALA A 234 -9.48 5.85 1.49
C ALA A 234 -8.81 6.83 0.52
N VAL A 235 -8.50 8.05 0.94
CA VAL A 235 -7.74 9.04 0.15
C VAL A 235 -6.29 8.59 0.01
N VAL A 236 -5.64 8.11 1.07
CA VAL A 236 -4.28 7.55 0.99
C VAL A 236 -4.26 6.28 0.14
N PHE A 237 -5.28 5.43 0.25
CA PHE A 237 -5.41 4.20 -0.56
C PHE A 237 -5.72 4.52 -2.02
N SER A 238 -6.55 5.53 -2.28
CA SER A 238 -6.85 6.04 -3.62
C SER A 238 -5.64 6.72 -4.24
N ILE A 239 -4.89 7.55 -3.49
CA ILE A 239 -3.63 8.13 -3.93
C ILE A 239 -2.60 7.02 -4.16
N PHE A 240 -2.54 5.97 -3.34
CA PHE A 240 -1.68 4.81 -3.55
C PHE A 240 -2.08 4.02 -4.80
N PHE A 241 -3.38 3.81 -5.04
CA PHE A 241 -3.89 3.13 -6.24
C PHE A 241 -3.70 3.97 -7.50
N ILE A 242 -3.94 5.28 -7.43
CA ILE A 242 -3.69 6.22 -8.52
C ILE A 242 -2.20 6.33 -8.76
N ALA A 243 -1.36 6.47 -7.73
CA ALA A 243 0.10 6.47 -7.88
C ALA A 243 0.61 5.11 -8.37
N SER A 244 0.02 3.98 -7.99
CA SER A 244 0.34 2.65 -8.51
C SER A 244 -0.10 2.47 -9.96
N THR A 245 -1.26 3.00 -10.33
CA THR A 245 -1.80 2.93 -11.69
C THR A 245 -1.05 3.90 -12.60
N VAL A 246 -0.82 5.12 -12.14
CA VAL A 246 0.02 6.14 -12.79
C VAL A 246 1.48 5.67 -12.84
N LYS A 247 2.03 5.02 -11.81
CA LYS A 247 3.33 4.35 -11.88
C LYS A 247 3.29 3.18 -12.86
N SER A 248 2.22 2.39 -12.95
CA SER A 248 2.06 1.34 -13.96
C SER A 248 1.86 1.89 -15.38
N LEU A 249 1.43 3.15 -15.53
CA LEU A 249 1.22 3.83 -16.81
C LEU A 249 2.45 4.69 -17.22
N ILE A 250 3.21 5.22 -16.25
CA ILE A 250 4.42 6.04 -16.41
C ILE A 250 5.70 5.20 -16.33
N GLU A 251 5.71 4.10 -15.59
CA GLU A 251 6.59 2.98 -15.92
C GLU A 251 6.17 2.58 -17.32
N LYS A 252 6.90 3.13 -18.30
CA LYS A 252 6.91 2.70 -19.68
C LYS A 252 6.67 1.22 -19.64
N SER A 253 5.57 0.76 -20.25
CA SER A 253 5.31 -0.66 -20.40
C SER A 253 6.65 -1.29 -20.72
N VAL A 254 7.18 -2.08 -19.77
CA VAL A 254 8.48 -2.72 -19.95
C VAL A 254 8.33 -3.37 -21.29
N TYR A 255 9.11 -2.88 -22.27
CA TYR A 255 8.96 -3.27 -23.67
C TYR A 255 8.76 -4.77 -23.64
N LYS A 256 7.53 -5.24 -23.90
CA LYS A 256 7.27 -6.66 -23.92
C LYS A 256 8.05 -7.10 -25.14
N PRO A 257 9.20 -7.77 -24.97
CA PRO A 257 9.95 -8.19 -26.13
C PRO A 257 8.98 -8.99 -26.99
N PRO A 258 8.98 -8.77 -28.32
CA PRO A 258 8.12 -9.55 -29.19
C PRO A 258 8.34 -11.02 -28.86
N GLU A 259 7.25 -11.76 -28.64
CA GLU A 259 7.31 -13.21 -28.52
C GLU A 259 7.63 -13.75 -29.92
N VAL A 260 8.91 -13.71 -30.27
CA VAL A 260 9.43 -14.32 -31.48
C VAL A 260 9.58 -15.80 -31.14
N SER A 261 8.59 -16.59 -31.52
CA SER A 261 8.74 -18.04 -31.58
C SER A 261 9.69 -18.37 -32.73
N VAL A 262 10.96 -18.56 -32.41
CA VAL A 262 11.92 -19.17 -33.34
C VAL A 262 11.87 -20.67 -33.10
N GLU A 263 11.84 -21.46 -34.17
CA GLU A 263 12.04 -22.91 -34.06
C GLU A 263 13.36 -23.17 -33.32
N SER A 264 13.26 -23.63 -32.06
CA SER A 264 14.43 -23.95 -31.28
C SER A 264 15.07 -25.24 -31.80
N LEU A 265 16.38 -25.37 -31.67
CA LEU A 265 17.13 -26.62 -31.90
C LEU A 265 16.78 -27.73 -30.89
N GLY A 266 15.68 -27.57 -30.13
CA GLY A 266 15.24 -28.44 -29.06
C GLY A 266 15.88 -28.11 -27.72
N VAL A 267 16.17 -29.16 -26.96
CA VAL A 267 16.70 -29.10 -25.59
C VAL A 267 18.22 -29.31 -25.63
N ASN A 268 19.00 -28.45 -24.97
CA ASN A 268 20.43 -28.68 -24.80
C ASN A 268 20.68 -29.68 -23.66
N LYS A 269 21.38 -30.79 -23.95
CA LYS A 269 21.70 -31.85 -22.97
C LYS A 269 23.18 -31.84 -22.52
N ASN A 270 23.97 -30.85 -22.93
CA ASN A 270 25.42 -30.79 -22.74
C ASN A 270 25.87 -29.77 -21.66
N LEU A 271 24.93 -29.18 -20.92
CA LEU A 271 25.24 -28.33 -19.78
C LEU A 271 25.74 -29.15 -18.59
N ARG A 272 26.63 -28.55 -17.79
CA ARG A 272 27.08 -29.10 -16.50
C ARG A 272 26.28 -28.58 -15.32
N PRO A 273 26.36 -29.23 -14.14
CA PRO A 273 25.61 -28.80 -12.96
C PRO A 273 25.75 -27.31 -12.60
N PRO A 274 26.96 -26.68 -12.57
CA PRO A 274 27.06 -25.24 -12.34
C PRO A 274 26.35 -24.37 -13.38
N GLU A 275 26.35 -24.81 -14.64
CA GLU A 275 25.71 -24.10 -15.76
C GLU A 275 24.20 -24.21 -15.71
N VAL A 276 23.68 -25.39 -15.33
CA VAL A 276 22.25 -25.61 -15.13
C VAL A 276 21.75 -24.81 -13.93
N ALA A 277 22.50 -24.82 -12.82
CA ALA A 277 22.18 -24.01 -11.64
C ALA A 277 22.15 -22.51 -11.98
N TYR A 278 23.09 -22.04 -12.80
CA TYR A 278 23.09 -20.66 -13.28
C TYR A 278 21.96 -20.37 -14.27
N LEU A 279 21.64 -21.27 -15.20
CA LEU A 279 20.51 -21.12 -16.12
C LEU A 279 19.18 -21.02 -15.36
N LYS A 280 18.97 -21.88 -14.35
CA LYS A 280 17.82 -21.79 -13.45
C LYS A 280 17.77 -20.43 -12.75
N LYS A 281 18.90 -19.92 -12.25
CA LYS A 281 18.98 -18.58 -11.65
C LYS A 281 18.59 -17.46 -12.63
N LEU A 282 19.01 -17.55 -13.89
CA LEU A 282 18.62 -16.57 -14.93
C LEU A 282 17.11 -16.57 -15.20
N GLU A 283 16.47 -17.74 -15.17
CA GLU A 283 15.03 -17.90 -15.37
C GLU A 283 14.21 -17.69 -14.08
N GLY A 284 14.80 -17.06 -13.06
CA GLY A 284 14.09 -16.64 -11.84
C GLY A 284 13.89 -17.72 -10.78
N ARG A 285 14.60 -18.87 -10.86
CA ARG A 285 14.54 -19.92 -9.85
C ARG A 285 15.33 -19.58 -8.58
N GLU A 286 14.94 -20.17 -7.45
CA GLU A 286 15.51 -19.93 -6.11
C GLU A 286 16.85 -20.65 -5.90
N ILE A 287 17.87 -20.29 -6.66
CA ILE A 287 19.26 -20.76 -6.49
C ILE A 287 20.16 -19.57 -6.09
N SER A 288 20.94 -19.70 -5.02
CA SER A 288 21.89 -18.66 -4.59
C SER A 288 23.19 -18.72 -5.40
N TYR A 289 23.87 -17.57 -5.60
CA TYR A 289 25.19 -17.58 -6.24
C TYR A 289 26.22 -18.34 -5.39
N GLY A 290 26.09 -18.31 -4.05
CA GLY A 290 26.90 -19.14 -3.15
C GLY A 290 26.75 -20.63 -3.46
N ARG A 291 25.53 -21.14 -3.69
CA ARG A 291 25.28 -22.53 -4.08
C ARG A 291 25.91 -22.86 -5.44
N ILE A 292 25.85 -21.95 -6.41
CA ILE A 292 26.50 -22.13 -7.73
C ILE A 292 28.02 -22.23 -7.58
N LEU A 293 28.63 -21.36 -6.78
CA LEU A 293 30.07 -21.39 -6.49
C LEU A 293 30.46 -22.65 -5.71
N ALA A 294 29.61 -23.13 -4.79
CA ALA A 294 29.80 -24.39 -4.09
C ALA A 294 29.78 -25.58 -5.06
N THR A 295 28.89 -25.58 -6.05
CA THR A 295 28.87 -26.61 -7.11
C THR A 295 30.14 -26.57 -7.95
N ILE A 296 30.67 -25.38 -8.30
CA ILE A 296 31.95 -25.24 -9.01
C ILE A 296 33.10 -25.79 -8.17
N ALA A 297 33.16 -25.40 -6.89
CA ALA A 297 34.19 -25.88 -5.97
C ALA A 297 34.13 -27.41 -5.79
N LEU A 298 32.92 -27.97 -5.71
CA LEU A 298 32.71 -29.41 -5.66
C LEU A 298 33.22 -30.12 -6.92
N GLU A 299 32.91 -29.61 -8.11
CA GLU A 299 33.43 -30.18 -9.37
C GLU A 299 34.96 -30.08 -9.47
N LEU A 300 35.56 -28.98 -9.01
CA LEU A 300 37.01 -28.82 -8.96
C LEU A 300 37.67 -29.75 -7.93
N SER A 301 37.00 -29.97 -6.79
CA SER A 301 37.44 -30.91 -5.77
C SER A 301 37.39 -32.35 -6.29
N ASN A 302 36.32 -32.75 -6.98
CA ASN A 302 36.19 -34.08 -7.58
C ASN A 302 37.22 -34.34 -8.70
N LYS A 303 37.74 -33.27 -9.33
CA LYS A 303 38.86 -33.35 -10.29
C LYS A 303 40.24 -33.34 -9.61
N GLY A 304 40.30 -33.26 -8.28
CA GLY A 304 41.55 -33.20 -7.52
C GLY A 304 42.35 -31.90 -7.73
N LEU A 305 41.69 -30.78 -8.05
CA LEU A 305 42.35 -29.50 -8.33
C LEU A 305 42.33 -28.53 -7.15
N ILE A 306 41.38 -28.71 -6.24
CA ILE A 306 41.30 -27.95 -5.00
C ILE A 306 41.03 -28.88 -3.83
N ARG A 307 41.49 -28.49 -2.65
CA ARG A 307 41.17 -29.11 -1.36
C ARG A 307 40.67 -28.02 -0.43
N VAL A 308 39.45 -28.17 0.09
CA VAL A 308 38.94 -27.25 1.11
C VAL A 308 39.38 -27.79 2.48
N LYS A 309 40.25 -27.05 3.15
CA LYS A 309 40.82 -27.39 4.46
C LYS A 309 39.85 -27.09 5.60
N SER A 310 39.14 -25.97 5.49
CA SER A 310 38.12 -25.53 6.44
C SER A 310 37.03 -24.76 5.73
N VAL A 311 35.80 -24.87 6.22
CA VAL A 311 34.63 -24.12 5.72
C VAL A 311 34.44 -22.82 6.50
N GLU A 312 34.75 -22.81 7.80
CA GLU A 312 34.59 -21.66 8.71
C GLU A 312 35.78 -21.59 9.69
N PRO A 313 36.76 -20.70 9.48
CA PRO A 313 36.90 -19.79 8.32
C PRO A 313 37.21 -20.57 7.03
N LEU A 314 36.81 -20.02 5.88
CA LEU A 314 37.00 -20.68 4.57
C LEU A 314 38.47 -20.68 4.16
N ASP A 315 39.06 -21.87 4.11
CA ASP A 315 40.43 -22.12 3.66
C ASP A 315 40.43 -23.16 2.54
N ILE A 316 40.93 -22.76 1.36
CA ILE A 316 40.95 -23.57 0.14
C ILE A 316 42.37 -23.59 -0.39
N GLU A 317 42.92 -24.80 -0.51
CA GLU A 317 44.23 -25.07 -1.10
C GLU A 317 44.08 -25.46 -2.57
N LYS A 318 44.82 -24.78 -3.44
CA LYS A 318 44.97 -25.16 -4.85
C LYS A 318 46.01 -26.28 -4.95
N LEU A 319 45.65 -27.39 -5.61
CA LEU A 319 46.53 -28.52 -5.82
C LEU A 319 47.27 -28.39 -7.17
N ASN A 320 48.55 -28.73 -7.20
CA ASN A 320 49.38 -28.70 -8.41
C ASN A 320 49.15 -29.92 -9.30
N ASN A 321 47.89 -30.23 -9.60
CA ASN A 321 47.50 -31.30 -10.49
C ASN A 321 47.14 -30.73 -11.86
N SER A 322 47.73 -31.27 -12.92
CA SER A 322 47.40 -30.85 -14.29
C SER A 322 46.15 -31.58 -14.78
N SER A 323 45.04 -30.87 -14.93
CA SER A 323 43.85 -31.38 -15.64
C SER A 323 43.85 -30.87 -17.08
N SER A 324 43.62 -31.76 -18.05
CA SER A 324 43.70 -31.46 -19.49
C SER A 324 42.48 -30.71 -20.03
N GLN A 325 41.36 -30.61 -19.29
CA GLN A 325 40.13 -30.01 -19.81
C GLN A 325 39.36 -29.16 -18.77
N LEU A 326 39.90 -27.98 -18.48
CA LEU A 326 39.24 -26.98 -17.62
C LEU A 326 38.39 -25.99 -18.41
N ARG A 327 37.18 -25.71 -17.92
CA ARG A 327 36.28 -24.68 -18.46
C ARG A 327 36.78 -23.29 -18.08
N ALA A 328 36.41 -22.26 -18.85
CA ALA A 328 36.89 -20.90 -18.62
C ALA A 328 36.59 -20.39 -17.20
N TYR A 329 35.36 -20.59 -16.69
CA TYR A 329 35.00 -20.19 -15.33
C TYR A 329 35.73 -21.01 -14.24
N GLU A 330 36.05 -22.28 -14.52
CA GLU A 330 36.84 -23.14 -13.61
C GLU A 330 38.27 -22.61 -13.49
N LYS A 331 38.88 -22.19 -14.60
CA LYS A 331 40.20 -21.54 -14.60
C LYS A 331 40.19 -20.24 -13.80
N VAL A 332 39.22 -19.36 -14.07
CA VAL A 332 39.08 -18.10 -13.33
C VAL A 332 38.89 -18.37 -11.83
N PHE A 333 38.11 -19.39 -11.46
CA PHE A 333 37.94 -19.76 -10.05
C PHE A 333 39.27 -20.22 -9.42
N LEU A 334 40.05 -21.05 -10.12
CA LEU A 334 41.37 -21.48 -9.66
C LEU A 334 42.40 -20.33 -9.57
N ASP A 335 42.26 -19.30 -10.40
CA ASP A 335 43.11 -18.11 -10.37
C ASP A 335 42.73 -17.16 -9.22
N CYS A 336 41.48 -17.23 -8.74
CA CYS A 336 41.06 -16.52 -7.53
C CYS A 336 41.66 -17.11 -6.23
N LEU A 337 42.16 -18.35 -6.27
CA LEU A 337 42.75 -19.05 -5.12
C LEU A 337 44.24 -18.72 -4.97
N ASN A 338 44.56 -17.46 -4.66
CA ASN A 338 45.92 -17.01 -4.38
C ASN A 338 46.24 -17.10 -2.87
N GLY A 339 46.30 -18.33 -2.33
CA GLY A 339 46.77 -18.59 -0.96
C GLY A 339 45.80 -18.25 0.18
N GLY A 340 44.50 -18.15 -0.10
CA GLY A 340 43.46 -17.87 0.91
C GLY A 340 42.04 -17.77 0.33
N THR A 341 41.11 -17.19 1.10
CA THR A 341 39.71 -16.99 0.69
C THR A 341 39.63 -16.10 -0.56
N PRO A 342 38.89 -16.50 -1.62
CA PRO A 342 38.71 -15.68 -2.81
C PRO A 342 38.10 -14.31 -2.50
N SER A 343 38.63 -13.23 -3.10
CA SER A 343 37.99 -11.91 -3.05
C SER A 343 36.66 -11.93 -3.81
N GLU A 344 35.63 -11.23 -3.32
CA GLU A 344 34.32 -11.14 -3.98
C GLU A 344 34.41 -10.65 -5.43
N ASP A 345 35.25 -9.65 -5.72
CA ASP A 345 35.36 -9.11 -7.07
C ASP A 345 35.94 -10.14 -8.07
N CYS A 346 36.80 -11.04 -7.59
CA CYS A 346 37.27 -12.17 -8.40
C CYS A 346 36.16 -13.19 -8.65
N LEU A 347 35.32 -13.49 -7.64
CA LEU A 347 34.17 -14.38 -7.79
C LEU A 347 33.11 -13.81 -8.74
N VAL A 348 32.93 -12.49 -8.80
CA VAL A 348 32.08 -11.84 -9.82
C VAL A 348 32.59 -12.17 -11.22
N ASN A 349 33.91 -12.18 -11.45
CA ASN A 349 34.49 -12.57 -12.73
C ASN A 349 34.29 -14.05 -13.06
N VAL A 350 34.25 -14.94 -12.06
CA VAL A 350 33.86 -16.34 -12.26
C VAL A 350 32.43 -16.42 -12.79
N ILE A 351 31.49 -15.74 -12.15
CA ILE A 351 30.08 -15.73 -12.56
C ILE A 351 29.91 -15.07 -13.94
N LYS A 352 30.66 -14.01 -14.24
CA LYS A 352 30.70 -13.39 -15.58
C LYS A 352 31.15 -14.40 -16.65
N SER A 353 32.21 -15.16 -16.38
CA SER A 353 32.71 -16.20 -17.28
C SER A 353 31.69 -17.33 -17.47
N LEU A 354 31.02 -17.73 -16.39
CA LEU A 354 29.93 -18.72 -16.41
C LEU A 354 28.75 -18.21 -17.25
N HIS A 355 28.36 -16.94 -17.09
CA HIS A 355 27.30 -16.31 -17.86
C HIS A 355 27.59 -16.30 -19.36
N SER A 356 28.78 -15.85 -19.77
CA SER A 356 29.18 -15.85 -21.18
C SER A 356 29.12 -17.24 -21.79
N ARG A 357 29.52 -18.26 -21.03
CA ARG A 357 29.44 -19.65 -21.48
C ARG A 357 28.00 -20.13 -21.59
N VAL A 358 27.18 -20.00 -20.54
CA VAL A 358 25.78 -20.44 -20.54
C VAL A 358 25.00 -19.78 -21.67
N ASN A 359 25.18 -18.47 -21.89
CA ASN A 359 24.53 -17.78 -23.01
C ASN A 359 24.94 -18.35 -24.37
N ARG A 360 26.22 -18.70 -24.55
CA ARG A 360 26.71 -19.30 -25.78
C ARG A 360 26.16 -20.72 -25.98
N GLU A 361 26.16 -21.55 -24.94
CA GLU A 361 25.69 -22.93 -25.01
C GLU A 361 24.16 -23.01 -25.20
N ILE A 362 23.40 -22.09 -24.63
CA ILE A 362 21.93 -22.08 -24.76
C ILE A 362 21.44 -21.34 -26.02
N SER A 363 22.35 -20.73 -26.79
CA SER A 363 22.03 -20.01 -28.01
C SER A 363 21.34 -20.94 -29.02
N GLY A 364 20.11 -20.62 -29.40
CA GLY A 364 19.30 -21.43 -30.33
C GLY A 364 18.55 -22.61 -29.70
N TYR A 365 18.76 -22.91 -28.41
CA TYR A 365 18.03 -23.95 -27.69
C TYR A 365 16.89 -23.39 -26.83
N SER A 366 15.88 -24.21 -26.53
CA SER A 366 14.80 -23.83 -25.61
C SER A 366 15.33 -23.80 -24.17
N ARG A 367 15.36 -22.61 -23.54
CA ARG A 367 15.78 -22.45 -22.13
C ARG A 367 14.90 -23.25 -21.17
N LEU A 368 13.58 -23.06 -21.27
CA LEU A 368 12.61 -23.77 -20.45
C LEU A 368 12.62 -25.29 -20.72
N GLY A 369 12.73 -25.69 -21.98
CA GLY A 369 12.86 -27.12 -22.34
C GLY A 369 14.13 -27.75 -21.76
N THR A 370 15.24 -27.00 -21.78
CA THR A 370 16.53 -27.40 -21.18
C THR A 370 16.42 -27.54 -19.67
N ILE A 371 15.82 -26.56 -18.99
CA ILE A 371 15.55 -26.66 -17.54
C ILE A 371 14.70 -27.88 -17.21
N ALA A 372 13.58 -28.08 -17.93
CA ALA A 372 12.68 -29.21 -17.71
C ALA A 372 13.37 -30.58 -17.93
N HIS A 373 14.31 -30.67 -18.88
CA HIS A 373 15.11 -31.87 -19.09
C HIS A 373 16.00 -32.18 -17.88
N TYR A 374 16.71 -31.18 -17.36
CA TYR A 374 17.57 -31.39 -16.19
C TYR A 374 16.80 -31.57 -14.89
N GLU A 375 15.62 -30.98 -14.74
CA GLU A 375 14.71 -31.29 -13.64
C GLU A 375 14.28 -32.77 -13.67
N LYS A 376 13.97 -33.31 -14.85
CA LYS A 376 13.69 -34.76 -15.01
C LYS A 376 14.90 -35.62 -14.61
N LEU A 377 16.11 -35.22 -15.00
CA LEU A 377 17.34 -35.90 -14.59
C LEU A 377 17.50 -35.90 -13.06
N VAL A 378 17.43 -34.73 -12.42
CA VAL A 378 17.55 -34.60 -10.96
C VAL A 378 16.47 -35.40 -10.22
N ASN A 379 15.23 -35.35 -10.70
CA ASN A 379 14.14 -36.14 -10.13
C ASN A 379 14.37 -37.65 -10.27
N SER A 380 14.97 -38.10 -11.37
CA SER A 380 15.35 -39.51 -11.52
C SER A 380 16.43 -39.94 -10.54
N ILE A 381 17.41 -39.08 -10.24
CA ILE A 381 18.45 -39.35 -9.24
C ILE A 381 17.82 -39.45 -7.84
N TRP A 382 16.93 -38.52 -7.47
CA TRP A 382 16.21 -38.61 -6.19
C TRP A 382 15.37 -39.89 -6.07
N LYS A 383 14.75 -40.32 -7.17
CA LYS A 383 14.01 -41.58 -7.23
C LYS A 383 14.93 -42.80 -7.09
N GLU A 384 16.12 -42.75 -7.68
CA GLU A 384 17.11 -43.81 -7.52
C GLU A 384 17.57 -43.92 -6.05
N ILE A 385 17.84 -42.78 -5.40
CA ILE A 385 18.18 -42.73 -3.97
C ILE A 385 17.04 -43.32 -3.11
N SER A 386 15.78 -43.01 -3.42
CA SER A 386 14.65 -43.51 -2.63
C SER A 386 14.42 -45.01 -2.79
N GLN A 387 14.74 -45.57 -3.96
CA GLN A 387 14.55 -46.98 -4.29
C GLN A 387 15.78 -47.85 -3.95
N ALA A 388 16.95 -47.26 -3.78
CA ALA A 388 18.18 -47.97 -3.49
C ALA A 388 18.21 -48.52 -2.04
N PRO A 389 18.91 -49.65 -1.81
CA PRO A 389 19.21 -50.13 -0.46
C PRO A 389 20.09 -49.11 0.27
N MET A 390 19.97 -49.07 1.60
CA MET A 390 20.60 -48.07 2.47
C MET A 390 22.10 -47.90 2.19
N GLU A 391 22.76 -49.04 2.02
CA GLU A 391 24.07 -49.31 1.41
C GLU A 391 24.55 -48.25 0.41
N LYS A 392 23.70 -48.12 -0.60
CA LYS A 392 23.99 -47.53 -1.89
C LYS A 392 23.44 -46.11 -2.01
N ARG A 393 22.54 -45.70 -1.11
CA ARG A 393 21.97 -44.35 -1.10
C ARG A 393 23.04 -43.27 -0.96
N LEU A 394 23.99 -43.50 -0.05
CA LEU A 394 25.07 -42.56 0.22
C LEU A 394 26.07 -42.48 -0.95
N GLU A 395 26.33 -43.61 -1.60
CA GLU A 395 27.17 -43.71 -2.79
C GLU A 395 26.56 -42.94 -3.96
N ILE A 396 25.28 -43.21 -4.28
CA ILE A 396 24.53 -42.50 -5.32
C ILE A 396 24.46 -41.00 -5.02
N LEU A 397 24.23 -40.63 -3.76
CA LEU A 397 24.24 -39.24 -3.31
C LEU A 397 25.59 -38.59 -3.58
N LYS A 398 26.71 -39.25 -3.24
CA LYS A 398 28.07 -38.73 -3.44
C LYS A 398 28.40 -38.53 -4.91
N GLU A 399 28.12 -39.53 -5.73
CA GLU A 399 28.39 -39.48 -7.17
C GLU A 399 27.60 -38.37 -7.87
N ASN A 400 26.36 -38.13 -7.43
CA ASN A 400 25.44 -37.22 -8.08
C ASN A 400 25.27 -35.88 -7.36
N LEU A 401 26.02 -35.63 -6.28
CA LEU A 401 25.89 -34.42 -5.47
C LEU A 401 25.93 -33.11 -6.28
N PRO A 402 26.84 -32.93 -7.28
CA PRO A 402 26.83 -31.74 -8.12
C PRO A 402 25.48 -31.50 -8.83
N TRP A 403 24.84 -32.57 -9.32
CA TRP A 403 23.53 -32.49 -9.96
C TRP A 403 22.42 -32.18 -8.98
N LEU A 404 22.46 -32.78 -7.79
CA LEU A 404 21.46 -32.56 -6.75
C LEU A 404 21.51 -31.13 -6.19
N LEU A 405 22.69 -30.49 -6.17
CA LEU A 405 22.84 -29.07 -5.83
C LEU A 405 22.12 -28.11 -6.79
N THR A 406 21.74 -28.58 -7.98
CA THR A 406 20.93 -27.79 -8.93
C THR A 406 19.43 -27.81 -8.60
N ASP A 407 19.01 -28.60 -7.61
CA ASP A 407 17.65 -28.65 -7.10
C ASP A 407 17.36 -27.45 -6.19
N GLU A 408 16.25 -26.75 -6.46
CA GLU A 408 15.73 -25.68 -5.59
C GLU A 408 15.37 -26.24 -4.21
N ASN A 409 14.82 -27.45 -4.18
CA ASN A 409 14.39 -28.15 -2.98
C ASN A 409 15.46 -29.08 -2.40
N PHE A 410 16.74 -28.88 -2.74
CA PHE A 410 17.85 -29.77 -2.36
C PHE A 410 17.79 -30.20 -0.88
N GLU A 411 17.73 -29.26 0.06
CA GLU A 411 17.74 -29.58 1.50
C GLU A 411 16.49 -30.36 1.95
N ARG A 412 15.33 -29.99 1.41
CA ARG A 412 14.05 -30.67 1.69
C ARG A 412 14.08 -32.10 1.16
N ASN A 413 14.53 -32.28 -0.08
CA ASN A 413 14.61 -33.58 -0.74
C ASN A 413 15.69 -34.46 -0.12
N LEU A 414 16.83 -33.88 0.25
CA LEU A 414 17.89 -34.56 0.99
C LEU A 414 17.33 -35.15 2.29
N LYS A 415 16.60 -34.36 3.09
CA LYS A 415 15.94 -34.84 4.32
C LYS A 415 14.86 -35.88 4.02
N LYS A 416 14.03 -35.66 3.02
CA LYS A 416 12.89 -36.53 2.69
C LYS A 416 13.35 -37.91 2.23
N TYR A 417 14.17 -37.98 1.19
CA TYR A 417 14.55 -39.23 0.55
C TYR A 417 15.57 -40.04 1.36
N LEU A 418 16.29 -39.38 2.29
CA LEU A 418 17.10 -40.07 3.27
C LEU A 418 16.29 -40.55 4.50
N LYS A 419 15.14 -39.92 4.82
CA LYS A 419 14.23 -40.34 5.92
C LYS A 419 13.27 -41.46 5.56
N GLU A 420 12.72 -41.48 4.35
CA GLU A 420 11.65 -42.42 3.92
C GLU A 420 12.13 -43.89 3.75
N GLY A 421 13.26 -44.28 4.34
CA GLY A 421 13.87 -45.61 4.20
C GLY A 421 14.01 -46.46 5.46
N LEU A 422 13.47 -46.07 6.63
CA LEU A 422 13.77 -46.79 7.87
C LEU A 422 12.56 -47.15 8.72
N SER A 423 12.47 -48.45 9.01
CA SER A 423 11.90 -49.00 10.25
C SER A 423 13.03 -49.09 11.30
N PRO A 424 12.79 -48.80 12.59
CA PRO A 424 13.83 -48.64 13.62
C PRO A 424 14.70 -49.88 13.91
N ASP A 425 14.34 -51.04 13.40
CA ASP A 425 14.91 -52.36 13.70
C ASP A 425 16.12 -52.76 12.82
N GLN A 426 16.45 -51.99 11.77
CA GLN A 426 17.49 -52.36 10.79
C GLN A 426 18.86 -51.67 11.01
N ILE A 427 19.00 -50.83 12.04
CA ILE A 427 20.22 -50.04 12.30
C ILE A 427 21.13 -50.81 13.28
N SER A 428 21.74 -51.91 12.82
CA SER A 428 22.70 -52.67 13.65
C SER A 428 23.82 -53.34 12.84
N ARG A 429 24.13 -52.86 11.64
CA ARG A 429 25.24 -53.42 10.83
C ARG A 429 26.23 -52.35 10.40
N PRO A 430 27.54 -52.52 10.71
CA PRO A 430 28.57 -51.60 10.25
C PRO A 430 28.78 -51.76 8.74
N ILE A 431 28.73 -50.64 8.02
CA ILE A 431 28.99 -50.57 6.58
C ILE A 431 30.51 -50.67 6.38
N GLY A 432 30.97 -51.84 5.93
CA GLY A 432 32.36 -52.08 5.56
C GLY A 432 32.69 -51.38 4.24
N GLY A 433 33.30 -50.20 4.33
CA GLY A 433 33.92 -49.51 3.22
C GLY A 433 35.18 -48.80 3.72
N THR A 434 36.33 -49.13 3.16
CA THR A 434 37.56 -48.34 3.33
C THR A 434 37.40 -47.05 2.54
N TRP A 435 36.93 -46.00 3.22
CA TRP A 435 36.92 -44.64 2.68
C TRP A 435 38.35 -44.10 2.72
N PRO A 436 39.00 -43.79 1.59
CA PRO A 436 40.22 -43.00 1.63
C PRO A 436 39.86 -41.60 2.17
N LEU A 437 40.60 -41.14 3.18
CA LEU A 437 40.44 -39.91 3.96
C LEU A 437 40.63 -38.60 3.14
N GLU A 438 40.54 -38.67 1.82
CA GLU A 438 41.00 -37.64 0.89
C GLU A 438 39.89 -36.92 0.12
N ASP A 439 38.62 -37.35 0.21
CA ASP A 439 37.59 -36.85 -0.71
C ASP A 439 36.42 -36.09 -0.07
N THR A 440 36.34 -34.82 -0.50
CA THR A 440 35.23 -33.86 -0.39
C THR A 440 34.90 -33.35 1.03
N TRP A 441 35.32 -32.11 1.28
CA TRP A 441 35.03 -31.28 2.47
C TRP A 441 33.57 -31.24 2.93
N ILE A 442 32.62 -31.59 2.06
CA ILE A 442 31.19 -31.69 2.37
C ILE A 442 30.90 -32.85 3.36
N TRP A 443 31.75 -33.87 3.42
CA TRP A 443 31.60 -35.07 4.27
C TRP A 443 32.30 -34.99 5.63
N ILE A 444 32.98 -33.89 5.96
CA ILE A 444 33.66 -33.71 7.24
C ILE A 444 32.70 -33.02 8.22
N PRO A 445 32.15 -33.72 9.24
CA PRO A 445 31.30 -33.07 10.23
C PRO A 445 32.12 -32.09 11.09
N ARG A 446 31.51 -30.95 11.46
CA ARG A 446 32.14 -29.98 12.38
C ARG A 446 32.42 -30.63 13.73
N GLY A 447 33.70 -30.76 14.08
CA GLY A 447 34.14 -31.11 15.44
C GLY A 447 34.40 -32.60 15.72
N GLY A 448 34.74 -33.43 14.73
CA GLY A 448 35.20 -34.79 15.03
C GLY A 448 35.85 -35.52 13.85
N THR A 449 36.99 -36.16 14.11
CA THR A 449 37.61 -37.15 13.23
C THR A 449 36.69 -38.35 13.08
N ILE A 450 36.37 -38.76 11.85
CA ILE A 450 35.71 -40.04 11.60
C ILE A 450 36.73 -41.14 11.84
N TYR A 451 36.58 -41.91 12.92
CA TYR A 451 37.34 -43.14 13.14
C TYR A 451 36.68 -44.26 12.35
N ILE A 452 37.35 -44.72 11.29
CA ILE A 452 37.02 -45.98 10.61
C ILE A 452 37.74 -47.08 11.39
N PRO A 453 37.05 -47.97 12.13
CA PRO A 453 37.73 -49.09 12.75
C PRO A 453 38.27 -50.02 11.67
N LEU A 454 39.60 -50.14 11.59
CA LEU A 454 40.25 -51.18 10.79
C LEU A 454 39.89 -52.57 11.36
N PRO A 455 39.81 -53.61 10.51
CA PRO A 455 39.55 -54.97 10.98
C PRO A 455 40.61 -55.39 12.00
N ARG A 456 40.18 -55.87 13.17
CA ARG A 456 41.10 -56.55 14.10
C ARG A 456 41.60 -57.82 13.42
N GLU A 457 42.90 -57.92 13.21
CA GLU A 457 43.58 -59.18 12.94
C GLU A 457 43.21 -60.18 14.07
N PRO A 458 42.79 -61.41 13.76
CA PRO A 458 42.32 -62.33 14.79
C PRO A 458 43.45 -62.59 15.79
N ALA A 459 43.16 -62.33 17.07
CA ALA A 459 44.10 -62.51 18.16
C ALA A 459 44.55 -63.98 18.21
N ARG A 460 45.88 -64.21 18.17
CA ARG A 460 46.45 -65.53 18.49
C ARG A 460 46.02 -65.93 19.90
N PRO A 461 45.71 -67.21 20.15
CA PRO A 461 45.36 -67.66 21.48
C PRO A 461 46.58 -67.54 22.40
N ARG A 462 46.40 -66.96 23.59
CA ARG A 462 47.43 -66.97 24.63
C ARG A 462 46.85 -67.26 26.01
N ASP A 463 47.70 -67.96 26.74
CA ASP A 463 47.53 -68.68 28.00
C ASP A 463 46.97 -67.90 29.19
N VAL A 464 46.51 -68.74 30.11
CA VAL A 464 45.98 -68.53 31.45
C VAL A 464 46.81 -67.57 32.30
N GLY A 465 46.14 -66.62 32.94
CA GLY A 465 46.60 -65.98 34.18
C GLY A 465 46.72 -64.45 34.11
N GLY A 466 45.61 -63.75 34.36
CA GLY A 466 45.63 -62.30 34.58
C GLY A 466 44.22 -61.71 34.61
N ARG A 467 43.86 -61.09 35.73
CA ARG A 467 42.60 -60.36 35.94
C ARG A 467 42.43 -59.28 34.85
N PRO A 468 41.30 -59.25 34.10
CA PRO A 468 41.09 -58.16 33.16
C PRO A 468 40.62 -56.92 33.93
N GLU A 469 41.45 -55.88 33.97
CA GLU A 469 40.94 -54.52 34.03
C GLU A 469 40.18 -54.24 32.73
N ALA A 470 38.88 -53.99 32.86
CA ALA A 470 38.03 -53.59 31.76
C ALA A 470 38.53 -52.25 31.20
N ARG A 471 39.18 -52.29 30.03
CA ARG A 471 39.32 -51.09 29.19
C ARG A 471 37.91 -50.70 28.72
N PRO A 472 37.51 -49.42 28.79
CA PRO A 472 36.25 -49.02 28.18
C PRO A 472 36.34 -49.28 26.68
N GLU A 473 35.43 -50.12 26.23
CA GLU A 473 35.10 -50.34 24.83
C GLU A 473 34.65 -48.99 24.27
N VAL A 474 35.52 -48.32 23.52
CA VAL A 474 35.15 -47.10 22.79
C VAL A 474 34.30 -47.55 21.60
N GLU A 475 33.01 -47.65 21.85
CA GLU A 475 31.98 -47.84 20.85
C GLU A 475 32.02 -46.62 19.91
N ALA A 476 32.48 -46.82 18.67
CA ALA A 476 32.51 -45.75 17.68
C ALA A 476 31.06 -45.31 17.37
N PRO A 477 30.75 -44.00 17.37
CA PRO A 477 29.39 -43.55 17.18
C PRO A 477 28.92 -43.83 15.75
N VAL A 478 27.90 -44.68 15.60
CA VAL A 478 27.17 -44.85 14.35
C VAL A 478 26.45 -43.53 14.04
N ILE A 479 26.91 -42.83 13.00
CA ILE A 479 26.30 -41.57 12.58
C ILE A 479 24.96 -41.91 11.93
N SER A 480 23.86 -41.37 12.45
CA SER A 480 22.55 -41.53 11.83
C SER A 480 22.49 -40.78 10.50
N ILE A 481 21.65 -41.26 9.58
CA ILE A 481 21.53 -40.70 8.22
C ILE A 481 21.02 -39.25 8.28
N GLU A 482 20.19 -38.94 9.26
CA GLU A 482 19.67 -37.59 9.51
C GLU A 482 20.82 -36.65 9.89
N LYS A 483 21.74 -37.10 10.74
CA LYS A 483 22.93 -36.33 11.10
C LYS A 483 23.86 -36.15 9.90
N ALA A 484 23.96 -37.15 9.02
CA ALA A 484 24.70 -37.02 7.77
C ALA A 484 24.06 -36.00 6.82
N ALA A 485 22.74 -36.06 6.62
CA ALA A 485 21.99 -35.12 5.79
C ALA A 485 22.09 -33.68 6.30
N ASP A 486 21.92 -33.48 7.61
CA ASP A 486 22.07 -32.17 8.25
C ASP A 486 23.51 -31.67 8.18
N SER A 487 24.51 -32.55 8.29
CA SER A 487 25.92 -32.19 8.12
C SER A 487 26.21 -31.71 6.70
N ILE A 488 25.73 -32.43 5.68
CA ILE A 488 25.93 -32.06 4.27
C ILE A 488 25.30 -30.70 3.97
N ALA A 489 24.05 -30.49 4.39
CA ALA A 489 23.34 -29.23 4.20
C ALA A 489 24.11 -28.06 4.86
N ARG A 490 24.54 -28.24 6.12
CA ARG A 490 25.31 -27.24 6.86
C ARG A 490 26.68 -26.98 6.25
N SER A 491 27.35 -27.99 5.69
CA SER A 491 28.62 -27.79 4.98
C SER A 491 28.44 -26.89 3.76
N ILE A 492 27.42 -27.14 2.94
CA ILE A 492 27.11 -26.34 1.75
C ILE A 492 26.71 -24.91 2.12
N GLU A 493 25.88 -24.75 3.16
CA GLU A 493 25.47 -23.46 3.69
C GLU A 493 26.65 -22.67 4.27
N GLY A 494 27.49 -23.34 5.08
CA GLY A 494 28.70 -22.76 5.64
C GLY A 494 29.70 -22.32 4.57
N PHE A 495 29.84 -23.11 3.50
CA PHE A 495 30.70 -22.74 2.38
C PHE A 495 30.12 -21.55 1.62
N SER A 496 28.82 -21.57 1.34
CA SER A 496 28.13 -20.49 0.62
C SER A 496 28.21 -19.16 1.36
N SER A 497 28.07 -19.18 2.69
CA SER A 497 28.17 -17.99 3.55
C SER A 497 29.62 -17.53 3.76
N SER A 498 30.58 -18.45 3.74
CA SER A 498 31.99 -18.09 3.92
C SER A 498 32.67 -17.65 2.62
N ILE A 499 32.19 -18.11 1.46
CA ILE A 499 32.69 -17.68 0.15
C ILE A 499 32.09 -16.34 -0.31
N VAL A 500 30.84 -16.05 0.07
CA VAL A 500 30.18 -14.77 -0.17
C VAL A 500 29.63 -14.23 1.14
N ARG A 501 30.25 -13.16 1.65
CA ARG A 501 29.91 -12.58 2.97
C ARG A 501 28.57 -11.87 2.97
N ASN A 502 28.29 -11.07 1.93
CA ASN A 502 27.01 -10.39 1.75
C ASN A 502 26.38 -10.80 0.42
N MET A 503 25.32 -11.62 0.50
CA MET A 503 24.70 -12.20 -0.70
C MET A 503 23.98 -11.15 -1.57
N GLU A 504 23.45 -10.10 -0.94
CA GLU A 504 22.72 -9.02 -1.61
C GLU A 504 23.68 -8.11 -2.38
N ASP A 505 24.74 -7.65 -1.72
CA ASP A 505 25.79 -6.84 -2.35
C ASP A 505 26.46 -7.58 -3.52
N PHE A 506 26.75 -8.86 -3.34
CA PHE A 506 27.32 -9.70 -4.39
C PHE A 506 26.38 -9.83 -5.60
N SER A 507 25.07 -10.03 -5.35
CA SER A 507 24.06 -10.08 -6.42
C SER A 507 23.97 -8.74 -7.17
N ASN A 508 24.03 -7.62 -6.45
CA ASN A 508 24.05 -6.27 -7.02
C ASN A 508 25.31 -6.03 -7.88
N LYS A 509 26.48 -6.47 -7.42
CA LYS A 509 27.74 -6.39 -8.20
C LYS A 509 27.67 -7.21 -9.50
N ILE A 510 27.12 -8.42 -9.43
CA ILE A 510 26.91 -9.26 -10.62
C ILE A 510 25.96 -8.58 -11.60
N ALA A 511 24.82 -8.06 -11.13
CA ALA A 511 23.85 -7.39 -11.98
C ALA A 511 24.46 -6.20 -12.73
N ARG A 512 25.28 -5.37 -12.05
CA ARG A 512 26.01 -4.24 -12.67
C ARG A 512 27.07 -4.68 -13.68
N THR A 513 27.70 -5.83 -13.44
CA THR A 513 28.79 -6.34 -14.30
C THR A 513 28.27 -7.05 -15.55
N ILE A 514 27.11 -7.69 -15.45
CA ILE A 514 26.51 -8.48 -16.54
C ILE A 514 25.59 -7.64 -17.42
N THR A 515 24.90 -6.65 -16.85
CA THR A 515 24.08 -5.72 -17.63
C THR A 515 24.99 -4.72 -18.33
N PRO A 516 25.04 -4.64 -19.66
CA PRO A 516 25.78 -3.56 -20.32
C PRO A 516 25.15 -2.23 -19.93
N GLU A 517 25.97 -1.27 -19.50
CA GLU A 517 25.53 0.12 -19.33
C GLU A 517 24.93 0.58 -20.66
N ARG A 518 23.64 0.94 -20.66
CA ARG A 518 23.05 1.67 -21.78
C ARG A 518 23.86 2.96 -21.96
N PRO A 519 24.21 3.36 -23.20
CA PRO A 519 24.78 4.68 -23.42
C PRO A 519 23.82 5.72 -22.85
N ARG A 520 24.31 6.56 -21.93
CA ARG A 520 23.52 7.65 -21.34
C ARG A 520 23.18 8.64 -22.45
N GLY A 521 21.94 8.60 -22.94
CA GLY A 521 21.38 9.68 -23.75
C GLY A 521 21.28 10.93 -22.89
N SER A 522 21.99 12.00 -23.30
CA SER A 522 21.89 13.32 -22.72
C SER A 522 20.47 13.86 -22.92
N SER A 523 19.72 13.98 -21.83
CA SER A 523 18.49 14.75 -21.77
C SER A 523 18.80 15.99 -20.94
N GLU A 524 18.90 17.14 -21.62
CA GLU A 524 18.89 18.45 -21.00
C GLU A 524 17.62 18.60 -20.15
N ARG A 525 17.82 18.94 -18.87
CA ARG A 525 16.73 19.34 -17.98
C ARG A 525 16.52 20.84 -18.14
N HIS A 526 15.41 21.22 -18.75
CA HIS A 526 14.82 22.53 -18.50
C HIS A 526 14.04 22.47 -17.19
N THR A 527 14.55 23.19 -16.18
CA THR A 527 13.85 23.47 -14.93
C THR A 527 12.84 24.60 -15.17
N LEU A 528 11.56 24.27 -15.16
CA LEU A 528 10.49 25.24 -14.97
C LEU A 528 10.05 25.19 -13.50
N SER A 529 10.39 26.26 -12.80
CA SER A 529 9.97 26.55 -11.44
C SER A 529 8.51 27.03 -11.47
N CYS A 530 7.61 26.30 -10.83
CA CYS A 530 6.32 26.85 -10.40
C CYS A 530 6.29 26.80 -8.87
N ALA A 531 6.45 27.99 -8.29
CA ALA A 531 6.11 28.27 -6.91
C ALA A 531 4.58 28.22 -6.77
N CYS A 532 4.08 27.28 -5.96
CA CYS A 532 2.72 27.36 -5.43
C CYS A 532 2.84 27.59 -3.91
N VAL A 533 2.40 28.78 -3.54
CA VAL A 533 2.30 29.33 -2.19
C VAL A 533 1.38 28.49 -1.32
N SER A 534 1.81 28.28 -0.09
CA SER A 534 1.09 27.60 0.99
C SER A 534 -0.22 28.33 1.36
N CYS A 535 -1.34 27.62 1.38
CA CYS A 535 -2.54 28.04 2.08
C CYS A 535 -2.31 27.95 3.59
N ALA A 536 -2.37 29.09 4.28
CA ALA A 536 -2.54 29.14 5.72
C ALA A 536 -4.04 29.15 6.03
N CYS A 537 -4.53 28.13 6.75
CA CYS A 537 -5.84 28.17 7.37
C CYS A 537 -5.80 29.11 8.57
N ALA A 538 -6.65 30.13 8.58
CA ALA A 538 -6.98 30.88 9.79
C ALA A 538 -7.90 30.03 10.66
N CYS A 539 -7.54 29.84 11.93
CA CYS A 539 -8.36 29.16 12.92
C CYS A 539 -9.60 30.00 13.24
N ALA A 540 -10.77 29.41 13.01
CA ALA A 540 -12.08 29.97 13.31
C ALA A 540 -12.30 30.09 14.83
N CYS A 541 -13.04 31.12 15.22
CA CYS A 541 -13.25 31.52 16.60
C CYS A 541 -14.68 31.30 17.14
N VAL A 542 -15.35 30.18 16.86
CA VAL A 542 -16.43 29.63 17.72
C VAL A 542 -16.47 28.10 17.58
N SER A 543 -16.69 27.36 18.66
CA SER A 543 -16.80 25.89 18.59
C SER A 543 -18.17 25.44 18.06
N CYS A 544 -18.13 24.75 16.93
CA CYS A 544 -19.05 23.74 16.38
C CYS A 544 -20.55 23.82 16.70
N ALA A 545 -21.31 24.46 15.80
CA ALA A 545 -22.46 23.87 15.09
C ALA A 545 -22.83 24.74 13.86
N CYS A 546 -22.24 24.48 12.68
CA CYS A 546 -22.64 25.18 11.45
C CYS A 546 -24.05 24.74 11.04
N ALA A 547 -25.00 25.66 11.08
CA ALA A 547 -26.34 25.52 10.56
C ALA A 547 -26.33 25.80 9.04
N CYS A 548 -26.40 24.75 8.22
CA CYS A 548 -26.32 24.85 6.75
C CYS A 548 -27.64 24.40 6.11
N ALA A 549 -28.37 25.31 5.44
CA ALA A 549 -29.40 24.93 4.49
C ALA A 549 -29.43 25.86 3.27
N GLY A 550 -29.26 25.29 2.07
CA GLY A 550 -29.34 26.03 0.81
C GLY A 550 -30.79 26.24 0.39
N GLY A 551 -31.08 27.38 -0.22
CA GLY A 551 -32.34 27.61 -0.92
C GLY A 551 -32.35 26.94 -2.29
N GLY A 552 -33.49 26.98 -2.97
CA GLY A 552 -33.61 26.48 -4.33
C GLY A 552 -34.95 26.80 -4.97
N VAL A 553 -34.93 27.13 -6.25
CA VAL A 553 -36.13 27.53 -7.02
C VAL A 553 -36.36 26.51 -8.15
N ARG A 554 -37.61 26.04 -8.32
CA ARG A 554 -37.97 25.04 -9.34
C ARG A 554 -39.33 25.26 -10.00
#